data_AF-A0A349AZT9-F1
#
_entry.id   AF-A0A349AZT9-F1
#
_cell.length_a   1.000
_cell.length_b   1.000
_cell.length_c   1.000
_cell.angle_alpha   90.00
_cell.angle_beta   90.00
_cell.angle_gamma   90.00
#
_symmetry.space_group_name_H-M   'P 1'
#
loop_
_entity.id
_entity.type
_entity.pdbx_description
1 polymer ?
#
loop_
_entity_poly.entity_id
_entity_poly.type
_entity_poly.pdbx_seq_one_letter_code
_entity_poly.pdbx_strand_id
1 'polypeptide(L)'
;RADGEVLPTAISLGRRPTFYETADASLLEAHVLDFSGDLYDERVAVRFVARLRGEERFDTVEDLIEQMQRDCEDARRILAP
;
A
#
# COMPACT_ATOMS: atom_id res chain seq x y z
N ARG A 1 2.86 -15.19 -2.39
CA ARG A 1 1.92 -15.77 -3.38
C ARG A 1 1.77 -17.26 -3.13
N ALA A 2 0.83 -17.96 -3.77
CA ALA A 2 0.58 -19.38 -3.51
C ALA A 2 1.77 -20.29 -3.88
N ASP A 3 2.58 -19.84 -4.83
CA ASP A 3 3.85 -20.44 -5.27
C ASP A 3 5.04 -20.16 -4.33
N GLY A 4 4.83 -19.41 -3.25
CA GLY A 4 5.87 -19.03 -2.28
C GLY A 4 6.65 -17.76 -2.65
N GLU A 5 6.37 -17.13 -3.79
CA GLU A 5 7.04 -15.87 -4.15
C GLU A 5 6.65 -14.76 -3.16
N VAL A 6 7.65 -14.01 -2.71
CA VAL A 6 7.49 -12.86 -1.82
C VAL A 6 7.90 -11.62 -2.58
N LEU A 7 6.94 -10.72 -2.77
CA LEU A 7 7.15 -9.47 -3.48
C LEU A 7 7.17 -8.29 -2.48
N PRO A 8 8.06 -7.31 -2.67
CA PRO A 8 8.07 -6.10 -1.85
C PRO A 8 6.81 -5.27 -2.13
N THR A 9 6.18 -4.76 -1.07
CA THR A 9 4.85 -4.14 -1.17
C THR A 9 4.73 -2.97 -0.20
N ALA A 10 4.26 -1.82 -0.69
CA ALA A 10 3.77 -0.73 0.14
C ALA A 10 2.27 -0.91 0.40
N ILE A 11 1.82 -0.72 1.64
CA ILE A 11 0.43 -0.98 2.04
C ILE A 11 -0.18 0.29 2.63
N SER A 12 -1.32 0.69 2.08
CA SER A 12 -2.24 1.64 2.70
C SER A 12 -3.29 0.86 3.47
N LEU A 13 -3.42 1.12 4.78
CA LEU A 13 -4.45 0.55 5.62
C LEU A 13 -5.22 1.67 6.29
N GLY A 14 -6.42 1.95 5.81
CA GLY A 14 -7.12 3.17 6.17
C GLY A 14 -8.61 3.15 5.93
N ARG A 15 -9.30 4.21 6.34
CA ARG A 15 -10.72 4.41 6.01
C ARG A 15 -10.80 5.33 4.79
N ARG A 16 -11.81 5.12 3.93
CA ARG A 16 -12.10 6.01 2.79
C ARG A 16 -13.29 6.93 3.11
N PRO A 17 -13.16 7.91 4.03
CA PRO A 17 -14.28 8.77 4.42
C PRO A 17 -14.78 9.64 3.27
N THR A 18 -13.92 9.93 2.28
CA THR A 18 -14.27 10.72 1.10
C THR A 18 -15.19 9.99 0.13
N PHE A 19 -15.26 8.64 0.19
CA PHE A 19 -16.06 7.83 -0.72
C PHE A 19 -17.24 7.11 -0.04
N TYR A 20 -17.24 7.02 1.31
CA TYR A 20 -18.30 6.37 2.08
C TYR A 20 -18.65 7.22 3.31
N GLU A 21 -19.92 7.63 3.46
CA GLU A 21 -20.43 8.39 4.63
C GLU A 21 -20.24 7.64 5.95
N THR A 22 -20.25 6.31 5.91
CA THR A 22 -19.90 5.40 7.01
C THR A 22 -18.94 4.34 6.49
N ALA A 23 -17.66 4.44 6.86
CA ALA A 23 -16.67 3.41 6.59
C ALA A 23 -16.60 2.44 7.79
N ASP A 24 -17.42 1.40 7.76
CA ASP A 24 -17.53 0.41 8.85
C ASP A 24 -16.30 -0.50 8.97
N ALA A 25 -15.43 -0.51 7.97
CA ALA A 25 -14.19 -1.28 7.95
C ALA A 25 -13.03 -0.48 7.34
N SER A 26 -11.81 -0.78 7.78
CA SER A 26 -10.59 -0.31 7.13
C SER A 26 -10.35 -1.11 5.84
N LEU A 27 -9.97 -0.41 4.78
CA LEU A 27 -9.53 -0.99 3.52
C LEU A 27 -8.02 -1.19 3.56
N LEU A 28 -7.58 -2.38 3.13
CA LEU A 28 -6.18 -2.69 2.90
C LEU A 28 -5.92 -2.67 1.40
N GLU A 29 -5.09 -1.73 0.95
CA GLU A 29 -4.66 -1.59 -0.44
C GLU A 29 -3.16 -1.87 -0.50
N ALA A 30 -2.77 -2.86 -1.30
CA ALA A 30 -1.40 -3.32 -1.45
C ALA A 30 -0.86 -2.91 -2.84
N HIS A 31 0.16 -2.07 -2.85
CA HIS A 31 0.91 -1.71 -4.06
C HIS A 31 2.20 -2.52 -4.13
N VAL A 32 2.23 -3.51 -5.02
CA VAL A 32 3.41 -4.35 -5.23
C VAL A 32 4.46 -3.54 -5.99
N LEU A 33 5.64 -3.41 -5.39
CA LEU A 33 6.74 -2.61 -5.93
C LEU A 33 7.42 -3.36 -7.06
N ASP A 34 7.74 -2.63 -8.14
CA ASP A 34 8.52 -3.10 -9.28
C ASP A 34 7.91 -4.33 -9.99
N PHE A 35 6.60 -4.52 -9.84
CA PHE A 35 5.81 -5.58 -10.47
C PHE A 35 4.99 -5.02 -11.65
N SER A 36 4.85 -5.84 -12.69
CA SER A 36 4.00 -5.55 -13.85
C SER A 36 3.13 -6.76 -14.14
N GLY A 37 1.83 -6.54 -14.29
CA GLY A 37 0.83 -7.57 -14.54
C GLY A 37 -0.38 -7.43 -13.63
N ASP A 38 -1.30 -8.38 -13.75
CA ASP A 38 -2.52 -8.44 -12.96
C ASP A 38 -2.48 -9.61 -11.98
N LEU A 39 -2.96 -9.38 -10.75
CA LEU A 39 -3.08 -10.39 -9.69
C LEU A 39 -4.54 -10.73 -9.38
N TYR A 40 -5.47 -10.43 -10.30
CA TYR A 40 -6.89 -10.77 -10.14
C TYR A 40 -7.07 -12.28 -9.99
N ASP A 41 -8.06 -12.65 -9.16
CA ASP A 41 -8.39 -14.03 -8.79
C ASP A 41 -7.28 -14.83 -8.09
N GLU A 42 -6.12 -14.21 -7.83
CA GLU A 42 -5.03 -14.84 -7.08
C GLU A 42 -5.23 -14.68 -5.57
N ARG A 43 -5.05 -15.78 -4.83
CA ARG A 43 -4.98 -15.73 -3.37
C ARG A 43 -3.58 -15.31 -2.93
N VAL A 44 -3.49 -14.15 -2.30
CA VAL A 44 -2.26 -13.62 -1.71
C VAL A 44 -2.37 -13.50 -0.19
N ALA A 45 -1.22 -13.54 0.47
CA ALA A 45 -1.10 -13.25 1.89
C ALA A 45 -0.20 -12.03 2.06
N VAL A 46 -0.53 -11.19 3.04
CA VAL A 46 0.22 -9.97 3.35
C VAL A 46 0.85 -10.10 4.73
N ARG A 47 2.10 -9.67 4.86
CA ARG A 47 2.83 -9.64 6.12
C ARG A 47 3.34 -8.23 6.38
N PHE A 48 2.89 -7.61 7.46
CA PHE A 48 3.41 -6.30 7.88
C PHE A 48 4.84 -6.46 8.42
N VAL A 49 5.74 -5.59 7.97
CA VAL A 49 7.17 -5.59 8.37
C VAL A 49 7.50 -4.34 9.17
N ALA A 50 7.11 -3.17 8.67
CA ALA A 50 7.32 -1.89 9.33
C ALA A 50 6.13 -0.96 9.06
N ARG A 51 5.87 -0.05 10.00
CA ARG A 51 4.93 1.06 9.81
C ARG A 51 5.70 2.29 9.37
N LEU A 52 5.35 2.87 8.22
CA LEU A 52 5.99 4.09 7.70
C LEU A 52 5.44 5.35 8.39
N ARG A 53 4.11 5.57 8.32
CA ARG A 53 3.45 6.78 8.83
C ARG A 53 1.97 6.54 9.20
N GLY A 54 1.29 7.60 9.62
CA GLY A 54 -0.18 7.62 9.79
C GLY A 54 -0.91 8.08 8.52
N GLU A 55 -2.24 8.09 8.56
CA GLU A 55 -3.05 8.74 7.52
C GLU A 55 -2.83 10.25 7.54
N GLU A 56 -2.67 10.84 6.36
CA GLU A 56 -2.42 12.27 6.19
C GLU A 56 -3.42 12.83 5.18
N ARG A 57 -3.82 14.09 5.39
CA ARG A 57 -4.62 14.85 4.42
C ARG A 57 -3.67 15.64 3.54
N PHE A 58 -3.94 15.64 2.24
CA PHE A 58 -3.19 16.40 1.26
C PHE A 58 -4.09 17.47 0.67
N ASP A 59 -3.52 18.65 0.44
CA ASP A 59 -4.26 19.79 -0.13
C ASP A 59 -4.38 19.66 -1.65
N THR A 60 -3.43 18.97 -2.30
CA THR A 60 -3.42 18.71 -3.74
C THR A 60 -3.20 17.23 -4.08
N VAL A 61 -3.50 16.86 -5.33
CA VAL A 61 -3.24 15.51 -5.84
C VAL A 61 -1.73 15.30 -6.02
N GLU A 62 -1.02 16.35 -6.39
CA GLU A 62 0.43 16.37 -6.55
C GLU A 62 1.13 16.04 -5.22
N ASP A 63 0.70 16.66 -4.11
CA ASP A 63 1.26 16.37 -2.77
C ASP A 63 1.05 14.90 -2.37
N LEU A 64 -0.12 14.34 -2.69
CA LEU A 64 -0.41 12.93 -2.45
C LEU A 64 0.52 12.03 -3.28
N ILE A 65 0.70 12.33 -4.57
CA ILE A 65 1.58 11.55 -5.45
C ILE A 65 3.03 11.60 -4.96
N GLU A 66 3.53 12.78 -4.59
CA GLU A 66 4.88 12.93 -4.04
C GLU A 66 5.07 12.11 -2.76
N GLN A 67 4.09 12.16 -1.85
CA GLN A 67 4.17 11.37 -0.62
C GLN A 67 4.11 9.86 -0.91
N MET A 68 3.25 9.42 -1.84
CA MET A 68 3.18 8.01 -2.26
C MET A 68 4.51 7.53 -2.85
N GLN A 69 5.20 8.37 -3.63
CA GLN A 69 6.53 8.04 -4.17
C GLN A 69 7.56 7.86 -3.04
N ARG A 70 7.60 8.77 -2.06
CA ARG A 70 8.48 8.65 -0.88
C ARG A 70 8.17 7.39 -0.07
N ASP A 71 6.89 7.08 0.15
CA ASP A 71 6.47 5.87 0.85
C ASP A 71 6.96 4.60 0.12
N CYS A 72 6.91 4.58 -1.22
CA CYS A 72 7.42 3.48 -2.03
C CYS A 72 8.94 3.35 -1.95
N GLU A 73 9.68 4.46 -1.96
CA GLU A 73 11.14 4.46 -1.79
C GLU A 73 11.56 3.97 -0.41
N ASP A 74 10.88 4.42 0.65
CA ASP A 74 11.14 3.98 2.01
C ASP A 74 10.82 2.50 2.20
N ALA A 75 9.72 2.02 1.62
CA ALA A 75 9.37 0.60 1.61
C ALA A 75 10.46 -0.24 0.93
N ARG A 76 10.98 0.20 -0.23
CA ARG A 76 12.11 -0.48 -0.90
C ARG A 76 13.34 -0.53 0.00
N ARG A 77 13.68 0.56 0.67
CA ARG A 77 14.85 0.62 1.57
C ARG A 77 14.72 -0.31 2.77
N ILE A 78 13.52 -0.40 3.36
CA ILE A 78 13.25 -1.24 4.53
C ILE A 78 13.22 -2.73 4.17
N LEU A 79 12.74 -3.06 2.98
CA LEU A 79 12.61 -4.44 2.50
C LEU A 79 13.85 -4.94 1.76
N ALA A 80 14.84 -4.09 1.54
CA ALA A 80 16.13 -4.49 0.99
C ALA A 80 16.80 -5.53 1.91
N PRO A 81 17.48 -6.54 1.33
CA PRO A 81 18.16 -7.60 2.09
C PRO A 81 19.33 -7.09 2.94
#